data_AF-A0A6M6JP81-F1
#
_entry.id   AF-A0A6M6JP81-F1
#
_cell.length_a   1.000
_cell.length_b   1.000
_cell.length_c   1.000
_cell.angle_alpha   90.00
_cell.angle_beta   90.00
_cell.angle_gamma   90.00
#
_symmetry.space_group_name_H-M   'P 1'
#
loop_
_entity.id
_entity.type
_entity.pdbx_description
1 polymer ?
#
loop_
_entity_poly.entity_id
_entity_poly.type
_entity_poly.pdbx_seq_one_letter_code
_entity_poly.pdbx_strand_id
1 'polypeptide(L)'
;MTRTAPLMTLLAVAALGGGLFATNHLSTPAPTAVPVAANAAAPAPAAPVTGTVPEPAAPAPEPQVEEAEAAAEEVAPAPDEAAYAGRTEGRDMTVAVVVTGDDAVAYVCDSDDEVWLRGTVTDGELTMENTAGTATLSGTVDADGAAGTVTVGDDEYAFTAEATDIDEAVAGGREDVADVADRAGMDY
;
A
#
# COMPACT_ATOMS: atom_id res chain seq x y z
N MET A 1 49.94 -12.90 17.90
CA MET A 1 48.57 -13.45 18.08
C MET A 1 47.96 -13.66 16.71
N THR A 2 47.62 -14.90 16.41
CA THR A 2 47.20 -15.40 15.09
C THR A 2 45.91 -14.70 14.64
N ARG A 3 45.99 -13.93 13.54
CA ARG A 3 44.86 -13.21 12.91
C ARG A 3 43.80 -14.13 12.28
N THR A 4 43.85 -15.44 12.54
CA THR A 4 42.99 -16.46 11.95
C THR A 4 41.74 -16.74 12.78
N ALA A 5 41.69 -16.33 14.04
CA ALA A 5 40.51 -16.51 14.89
C ALA A 5 39.23 -15.84 14.32
N PRO A 6 39.27 -14.59 13.81
CA PRO A 6 38.09 -13.96 13.21
C PRO A 6 37.63 -14.62 11.91
N LEU A 7 38.57 -15.12 11.11
CA LEU A 7 38.27 -15.79 9.84
C LEU A 7 37.59 -17.16 10.03
N MET A 8 37.96 -17.89 11.08
CA MET A 8 37.33 -19.16 11.43
C MET A 8 35.86 -18.98 11.86
N THR A 9 35.57 -17.92 12.62
CA THR A 9 34.18 -17.61 13.01
C THR A 9 33.33 -17.21 11.80
N LEU A 10 33.87 -16.38 10.89
CA LEU A 10 33.17 -16.02 9.65
C LEU A 10 32.86 -17.24 8.78
N LEU A 11 33.81 -18.18 8.66
CA LEU A 11 33.61 -19.40 7.88
C LEU A 11 32.53 -20.29 8.51
N ALA A 12 32.50 -20.41 9.84
CA ALA A 12 31.46 -21.16 10.55
C ALA A 12 30.06 -20.56 10.33
N VAL A 13 29.93 -19.23 10.42
CA VAL A 13 28.65 -18.53 10.17
C VAL A 13 28.20 -18.69 8.72
N ALA A 14 29.13 -18.57 7.75
CA ALA A 14 28.81 -18.76 6.34
C ALA A 14 28.34 -20.19 6.03
N ALA A 15 28.95 -21.21 6.65
CA ALA A 15 28.53 -22.59 6.48
C ALA A 15 27.14 -22.86 7.08
N LEU A 16 26.85 -22.31 8.27
CA LEU A 16 25.54 -22.41 8.90
C LEU A 16 24.45 -21.69 8.09
N GLY A 17 24.69 -20.45 7.67
CA GLY A 17 23.75 -19.67 6.87
C GLY A 17 23.49 -20.32 5.50
N GLY A 18 24.53 -20.80 4.82
CA GLY A 18 24.41 -21.49 3.54
C GLY A 18 23.60 -22.80 3.64
N GLY A 19 23.73 -23.54 4.75
CA GLY A 19 22.96 -24.77 4.99
C GLY A 19 21.45 -24.51 5.15
N LEU A 20 21.08 -23.48 5.90
CA LEU A 20 19.67 -23.08 6.07
C LEU A 20 19.07 -22.54 4.75
N PHE A 21 19.83 -21.75 4.01
CA PHE A 21 19.38 -21.22 2.72
C PHE A 21 19.09 -22.33 1.70
N ALA A 22 19.99 -23.32 1.59
CA ALA A 22 19.80 -24.44 0.67
C ALA A 22 18.58 -25.31 1.03
N THR A 23 18.35 -25.55 2.33
CA THR A 23 17.18 -26.33 2.78
C THR A 23 15.86 -25.60 2.53
N ASN A 24 15.83 -24.28 2.70
CA ASN A 24 14.66 -23.47 2.34
C ASN A 24 14.38 -23.54 0.83
N HIS A 25 15.39 -23.35 0.00
CA HIS A 25 15.24 -23.35 -1.46
C HIS A 25 14.83 -24.72 -2.03
N LEU A 26 15.25 -25.83 -1.42
CA LEU A 26 14.83 -27.16 -1.86
C LEU A 26 13.42 -27.55 -1.39
N SER A 27 12.82 -26.79 -0.47
CA SER A 27 11.53 -27.12 0.13
C SER A 27 10.35 -26.45 -0.57
N THR A 28 10.54 -25.73 -1.69
CA THR A 28 9.44 -25.16 -2.47
C THR A 28 8.64 -26.29 -3.16
N PRO A 29 7.40 -26.60 -2.71
CA PRO A 29 6.57 -27.55 -3.44
C PRO A 29 6.13 -26.92 -4.76
N ALA A 30 6.15 -27.72 -5.84
CA ALA A 30 5.55 -27.33 -7.11
C ALA A 30 4.03 -27.11 -6.93
N PRO A 31 3.43 -26.11 -7.59
CA PRO A 31 1.98 -25.94 -7.59
C PRO A 31 1.33 -27.18 -8.22
N THR A 32 0.48 -27.85 -7.44
CA THR A 32 -0.34 -28.96 -7.93
C THR A 32 -1.45 -28.38 -8.79
N ALA A 33 -1.42 -28.67 -10.09
CA ALA A 33 -2.51 -28.34 -11.01
C ALA A 33 -3.78 -29.12 -10.62
N VAL A 34 -4.85 -28.38 -10.33
CA VAL A 34 -6.18 -28.94 -10.11
C VAL A 34 -6.81 -29.34 -11.46
N PRO A 35 -7.40 -30.54 -11.60
CA PRO A 35 -8.12 -30.89 -12.81
C PRO A 35 -9.43 -30.08 -12.89
N VAL A 36 -9.56 -29.28 -13.95
CA VAL A 36 -10.83 -28.65 -14.32
C VAL A 36 -11.78 -29.75 -14.78
N ALA A 37 -12.80 -30.03 -13.97
CA ALA A 37 -13.92 -30.85 -14.38
C ALA A 37 -14.72 -30.11 -15.46
N ALA A 38 -14.75 -30.68 -16.67
CA ALA A 38 -15.58 -30.20 -17.77
C ALA A 38 -17.07 -30.40 -17.40
N ASN A 39 -17.75 -29.33 -17.03
CA ASN A 39 -19.20 -29.35 -16.91
C ASN A 39 -19.81 -29.03 -18.28
N ALA A 40 -20.21 -30.09 -18.99
CA ALA A 40 -20.99 -29.98 -20.20
C ALA A 40 -22.45 -29.64 -19.82
N ALA A 41 -22.87 -28.41 -20.09
CA ALA A 41 -24.28 -28.03 -20.12
C ALA A 41 -24.63 -27.59 -21.56
N ALA A 42 -25.46 -28.39 -22.22
CA ALA A 42 -25.97 -28.12 -23.55
C ALA A 42 -27.08 -27.05 -23.50
N PRO A 43 -27.05 -26.01 -24.36
CA PRO A 43 -28.22 -25.19 -24.61
C PRO A 43 -29.04 -25.75 -25.79
N ALA A 44 -30.35 -25.86 -25.57
CA ALA A 44 -31.36 -26.22 -26.57
C ALA A 44 -31.54 -25.12 -27.64
N PRO A 45 -32.05 -25.45 -28.84
CA PRO A 45 -31.97 -24.58 -30.01
C PRO A 45 -33.11 -23.56 -30.08
N ALA A 46 -32.80 -22.35 -30.56
CA ALA A 46 -33.78 -21.43 -31.15
C ALA A 46 -33.25 -20.94 -32.50
N ALA A 47 -34.08 -21.05 -33.53
CA ALA A 47 -33.86 -20.59 -34.90
C ALA A 47 -34.89 -19.48 -35.24
N PRO A 48 -34.83 -18.79 -36.41
CA PRO A 48 -33.71 -18.13 -37.05
C PRO A 48 -34.01 -16.67 -37.51
N VAL A 49 -32.91 -15.96 -37.81
CA VAL A 49 -32.60 -14.78 -38.65
C VAL A 49 -33.67 -13.91 -39.32
N THR A 50 -33.43 -12.58 -39.28
CA THR A 50 -33.43 -11.58 -40.38
C THR A 50 -33.39 -10.20 -39.68
N GLY A 51 -32.50 -9.25 -39.90
CA GLY A 51 -31.64 -8.89 -41.03
C GLY A 51 -31.74 -7.37 -41.16
N THR A 52 -30.61 -6.66 -41.31
CA THR A 52 -30.38 -5.38 -42.03
C THR A 52 -29.36 -4.47 -41.31
N VAL A 53 -28.37 -4.04 -42.08
CA VAL A 53 -27.15 -3.22 -41.87
C VAL A 53 -27.46 -1.76 -42.30
N PRO A 54 -26.66 -0.67 -42.08
CA PRO A 54 -25.77 -0.19 -41.00
C PRO A 54 -26.15 1.23 -40.45
N GLU A 55 -25.40 1.69 -39.43
CA GLU A 55 -24.99 3.05 -38.95
C GLU A 55 -25.69 4.36 -39.42
N PRO A 56 -25.80 5.37 -38.53
CA PRO A 56 -24.67 6.32 -38.34
C PRO A 56 -24.34 6.64 -36.87
N ALA A 57 -23.04 6.85 -36.61
CA ALA A 57 -22.46 7.28 -35.35
C ALA A 57 -22.89 8.71 -34.94
N ALA A 58 -23.15 8.89 -33.64
CA ALA A 58 -23.32 10.17 -32.97
C ALA A 58 -22.63 10.10 -31.59
N PRO A 59 -22.11 11.22 -31.07
CA PRO A 59 -20.78 11.30 -30.45
C PRO A 59 -20.66 10.68 -29.06
N ALA A 60 -19.43 10.27 -28.75
CA ALA A 60 -19.00 9.82 -27.43
C ALA A 60 -19.29 10.89 -26.36
N PRO A 61 -19.86 10.54 -25.19
CA PRO A 61 -19.79 11.43 -24.05
C PRO A 61 -18.33 11.55 -23.64
N GLU A 62 -17.86 12.80 -23.55
CA GLU A 62 -16.61 13.18 -22.93
C GLU A 62 -16.57 12.57 -21.50
N PRO A 63 -15.39 12.15 -21.00
CA PRO A 63 -15.28 11.66 -19.63
C PRO A 63 -15.70 12.78 -18.69
N GLN A 64 -16.89 12.64 -18.14
CA GLN A 64 -17.29 13.37 -16.96
C GLN A 64 -16.40 12.80 -15.86
N VAL A 65 -15.41 13.58 -15.45
CA VAL A 65 -14.88 13.50 -14.10
C VAL A 65 -16.08 13.70 -13.19
N GLU A 66 -16.67 12.59 -12.76
CA GLU A 66 -17.51 12.54 -11.59
C GLU A 66 -16.59 12.91 -10.43
N GLU A 67 -16.48 14.22 -10.17
CA GLU A 67 -16.27 14.71 -8.82
C GLU A 67 -17.39 14.08 -8.00
N ALA A 68 -17.07 12.94 -7.39
CA ALA A 68 -17.86 12.38 -6.31
C ALA A 68 -17.83 13.45 -5.22
N GLU A 69 -18.87 14.29 -5.23
CA GLU A 69 -19.25 15.16 -4.13
C GLU A 69 -19.64 14.21 -2.99
N ALA A 70 -18.61 13.69 -2.31
CA ALA A 70 -18.76 13.00 -1.05
C ALA A 70 -19.45 14.00 -0.12
N ALA A 71 -20.61 13.59 0.39
CA ALA A 71 -21.31 14.34 1.42
C ALA A 71 -20.27 14.73 2.46
N ALA A 72 -20.11 16.05 2.67
CA ALA A 72 -19.24 16.58 3.70
C ALA A 72 -19.78 16.10 5.06
N GLU A 73 -19.31 14.93 5.49
CA GLU A 73 -19.30 14.56 6.89
C GLU A 73 -18.46 15.62 7.60
N GLU A 74 -18.95 16.04 8.76
CA GLU A 74 -18.29 17.03 9.60
C GLU A 74 -16.97 16.40 10.08
N VAL A 75 -15.88 16.68 9.35
CA VAL A 75 -14.54 16.11 9.59
C VAL A 75 -14.15 16.46 11.02
N ALA A 76 -13.97 15.45 11.87
CA ALA A 76 -13.45 15.66 13.21
C ALA A 76 -12.06 16.28 13.09
N PRO A 77 -11.69 17.24 13.97
CA PRO A 77 -10.38 17.87 13.86
C PRO A 77 -9.27 16.82 13.97
N ALA A 78 -8.24 16.97 13.15
CA ALA A 78 -7.06 16.13 13.22
C ALA A 78 -6.45 16.20 14.63
N PRO A 79 -6.09 15.06 15.24
CA PRO A 79 -5.42 15.03 16.53
C PRO A 79 -4.01 15.63 16.43
N ASP A 80 -3.55 16.28 17.51
CA ASP A 80 -2.19 16.83 17.61
C ASP A 80 -1.12 15.74 17.45
N GLU A 81 -1.39 14.52 17.91
CA GLU A 81 -0.50 13.37 17.76
C GLU A 81 -1.33 12.13 17.45
N ALA A 82 -1.06 11.50 16.31
CA ALA A 82 -1.70 10.22 15.94
C ALA A 82 -0.90 9.44 14.90
N ALA A 83 -1.12 8.13 14.92
CA ALA A 83 -0.65 7.20 13.91
C ALA A 83 -1.83 6.59 13.16
N TYR A 84 -1.62 6.38 11.86
CA TYR A 84 -2.60 5.80 10.95
C TYR A 84 -1.94 4.71 10.14
N ALA A 85 -2.64 3.60 9.96
CA ALA A 85 -2.12 2.43 9.27
C ALA A 85 -3.14 1.93 8.25
N GLY A 86 -2.69 1.72 7.02
CA GLY A 86 -3.59 1.53 5.89
C GLY A 86 -2.95 0.88 4.68
N ARG A 87 -3.67 0.96 3.57
CA ARG A 87 -3.25 0.49 2.25
C ARG A 87 -3.82 1.35 1.14
N THR A 88 -3.21 1.25 -0.03
CA THR A 88 -3.82 1.72 -1.27
C THR A 88 -5.00 0.85 -1.69
N GLU A 89 -5.91 1.41 -2.48
CA GLU A 89 -6.90 0.63 -3.24
C GLU A 89 -6.20 -0.44 -4.08
N GLY A 90 -6.84 -1.59 -4.26
CA GLY A 90 -6.17 -2.78 -4.82
C GLY A 90 -5.27 -3.52 -3.82
N ARG A 91 -4.87 -2.86 -2.73
CA ARG A 91 -4.04 -3.37 -1.61
C ARG A 91 -2.60 -3.67 -2.03
N ASP A 92 -2.13 -2.98 -3.05
CA ASP A 92 -0.80 -3.17 -3.65
C ASP A 92 0.31 -2.56 -2.79
N MET A 93 0.02 -1.46 -2.09
CA MET A 93 0.97 -0.77 -1.21
C MET A 93 0.45 -0.69 0.23
N THR A 94 1.37 -0.84 1.19
CA THR A 94 1.15 -0.53 2.60
C THR A 94 1.40 0.95 2.83
N VAL A 95 0.57 1.57 3.66
CA VAL A 95 0.67 2.98 4.04
C VAL A 95 0.70 3.09 5.57
N ALA A 96 1.60 3.92 6.08
CA ALA A 96 1.61 4.37 7.46
C ALA A 96 1.84 5.88 7.50
N VAL A 97 1.07 6.61 8.28
CA VAL A 97 1.16 8.07 8.44
C VAL A 97 1.21 8.38 9.93
N VAL A 98 2.12 9.27 10.32
CA VAL A 98 2.17 9.81 11.69
C VAL A 98 2.13 11.32 11.61
N VAL A 99 1.26 11.91 12.42
CA VAL A 99 1.09 13.35 12.60
C VAL A 99 1.62 13.74 13.97
N THR A 100 2.44 14.80 14.01
CA THR A 100 2.97 15.40 15.25
C THR A 100 2.89 16.92 15.13
N GLY A 101 1.92 17.52 15.82
CA GLY A 101 1.54 18.92 15.64
C GLY A 101 1.11 19.19 14.20
N ASP A 102 1.76 20.18 13.57
CA ASP A 102 1.53 20.53 12.18
C ASP A 102 2.40 19.71 11.20
N ASP A 103 3.30 18.86 11.69
CA ASP A 103 4.21 18.04 10.89
C ASP A 103 3.66 16.63 10.66
N ALA A 104 3.99 16.03 9.51
CA ALA A 104 3.63 14.66 9.20
C ALA A 104 4.77 13.90 8.52
N VAL A 105 4.87 12.60 8.83
CA VAL A 105 5.76 11.64 8.18
C VAL A 105 4.94 10.46 7.68
N ALA A 106 5.20 10.02 6.46
CA ALA A 106 4.54 8.86 5.89
C ALA A 106 5.54 7.87 5.29
N TYR A 107 5.15 6.62 5.33
CA TYR A 107 5.79 5.50 4.68
C TYR A 107 4.80 4.83 3.73
N VAL A 108 5.25 4.60 2.50
CA VAL A 108 4.51 3.85 1.49
C VAL A 108 5.43 2.79 0.92
N CYS A 109 4.98 1.53 0.90
CA CYS A 109 5.81 0.41 0.50
C CYS A 109 5.04 -0.71 -0.20
N ASP A 110 5.61 -1.26 -1.26
CA ASP A 110 5.20 -2.53 -1.87
C ASP A 110 6.33 -3.58 -1.84
N SER A 111 6.34 -4.54 -2.77
CA SER A 111 7.38 -5.58 -2.83
C SER A 111 8.74 -5.08 -3.32
N ASP A 112 8.80 -3.92 -3.97
CA ASP A 112 9.97 -3.45 -4.73
C ASP A 112 10.38 -2.03 -4.33
N ASP A 113 9.43 -1.17 -3.93
CA ASP A 113 9.64 0.25 -3.66
C ASP A 113 9.33 0.62 -2.20
N GLU A 114 10.23 1.39 -1.58
CA GLU A 114 10.05 2.00 -0.27
C GLU A 114 10.14 3.53 -0.39
N VAL A 115 9.04 4.22 -0.06
CA VAL A 115 8.91 5.65 -0.19
C VAL A 115 8.68 6.29 1.18
N TRP A 116 9.53 7.24 1.50
CA TRP A 116 9.41 8.08 2.69
C TRP A 116 8.99 9.48 2.30
N LEU A 117 7.87 9.95 2.84
CA LEU A 117 7.36 11.30 2.62
C LEU A 117 7.38 12.12 3.91
N ARG A 118 7.52 13.43 3.75
CA ARG A 118 7.38 14.41 4.82
C ARG A 118 6.53 15.56 4.34
N GLY A 119 5.81 16.16 5.27
CA GLY A 119 4.95 17.27 4.94
C GLY A 119 4.28 17.83 6.18
N THR A 120 3.14 18.45 5.95
CA THR A 120 2.37 19.13 6.98
C THR A 120 0.92 18.70 6.98
N VAL A 121 0.27 18.90 8.11
CA VAL A 121 -1.19 18.86 8.25
C VAL A 121 -1.66 20.28 8.54
N THR A 122 -2.67 20.75 7.81
CA THR A 122 -3.28 22.05 8.08
C THR A 122 -4.78 21.95 7.89
N ASP A 123 -5.56 22.27 8.92
CA ASP A 123 -7.02 22.15 8.89
C ASP A 123 -7.51 20.75 8.44
N GLY A 124 -6.75 19.70 8.81
CA GLY A 124 -7.02 18.31 8.42
C GLY A 124 -6.53 17.94 7.02
N GLU A 125 -5.92 18.85 6.26
CA GLU A 125 -5.35 18.56 4.94
C GLU A 125 -3.90 18.12 5.03
N LEU A 126 -3.58 16.96 4.46
CA LEU A 126 -2.23 16.41 4.32
C LEU A 126 -1.61 16.86 3.00
N THR A 127 -0.39 17.37 3.03
CA THR A 127 0.43 17.62 1.85
C THR A 127 1.86 17.21 2.12
N MET A 128 2.36 16.19 1.40
CA MET A 128 3.64 15.56 1.66
C MET A 128 4.39 15.22 0.37
N GLU A 129 5.71 15.29 0.40
CA GLU A 129 6.57 14.82 -0.69
C GLU A 129 7.78 14.03 -0.18
N ASN A 130 8.34 13.19 -1.04
CA ASN A 130 9.66 12.61 -0.80
C ASN A 130 10.77 13.62 -1.14
N THR A 131 11.97 13.41 -0.59
CA THR A 131 13.11 14.34 -0.81
C THR A 131 13.51 14.50 -2.28
N ALA A 132 13.19 13.54 -3.15
CA ALA A 132 13.51 13.59 -4.56
C ALA A 132 12.45 14.32 -5.42
N GLY A 133 11.27 14.63 -4.86
CA GLY A 133 10.13 15.21 -5.60
C GLY A 133 9.53 14.26 -6.63
N THR A 134 9.70 12.95 -6.45
CA THR A 134 9.19 11.89 -7.35
C THR A 134 7.99 11.14 -6.77
N ALA A 135 7.66 11.40 -5.51
CA ALA A 135 6.48 10.84 -4.87
C ALA A 135 5.82 11.88 -3.96
N THR A 136 4.50 11.89 -3.99
CA THR A 136 3.66 12.82 -3.23
C THR A 136 2.53 12.07 -2.55
N LEU A 137 2.07 12.59 -1.41
CA LEU A 137 0.86 12.14 -0.74
C LEU A 137 0.05 13.38 -0.39
N SER A 138 -1.21 13.40 -0.83
CA SER A 138 -2.18 14.45 -0.51
C SER A 138 -3.48 13.81 -0.05
N GLY A 139 -4.17 14.43 0.91
CA GLY A 139 -5.40 13.86 1.43
C GLY A 139 -5.95 14.61 2.62
N THR A 140 -6.83 13.95 3.36
CA THR A 140 -7.41 14.46 4.60
C THR A 140 -7.13 13.51 5.74
N VAL A 141 -7.09 14.04 6.96
CA VAL A 141 -6.91 13.30 8.20
C VAL A 141 -7.84 13.86 9.28
N ASP A 142 -8.43 12.95 10.04
CA ASP A 142 -9.26 13.21 11.20
C ASP A 142 -8.94 12.22 12.33
N ALA A 143 -9.76 12.20 13.38
CA ALA A 143 -9.56 11.33 14.53
C ALA A 143 -9.73 9.83 14.22
N ASP A 144 -10.47 9.48 13.16
CA ASP A 144 -10.80 8.10 12.81
C ASP A 144 -9.84 7.54 11.74
N GLY A 145 -9.31 8.39 10.86
CA GLY A 145 -8.42 7.93 9.80
C GLY A 145 -7.80 9.01 8.94
N ALA A 146 -7.02 8.56 7.97
CA ALA A 146 -6.49 9.35 6.88
C ALA A 146 -6.88 8.71 5.54
N ALA A 147 -7.25 9.54 4.56
CA ALA A 147 -7.59 9.09 3.22
C ALA A 147 -7.11 10.09 2.18
N GLY A 148 -6.81 9.62 0.98
CA GLY A 148 -6.36 10.49 -0.10
C GLY A 148 -5.67 9.72 -1.20
N THR A 149 -4.63 10.33 -1.74
CA THR A 149 -3.92 9.86 -2.92
C THR A 149 -2.42 9.83 -2.68
N VAL A 150 -1.77 8.73 -3.06
CA VAL A 150 -0.32 8.61 -3.20
C VAL A 150 0.01 8.58 -4.68
N THR A 151 0.98 9.40 -5.08
CA THR A 151 1.57 9.38 -6.42
C THR A 151 3.02 8.91 -6.29
N VAL A 152 3.41 7.92 -7.08
CA VAL A 152 4.80 7.42 -7.18
C VAL A 152 5.19 7.38 -8.64
N GLY A 153 6.12 8.25 -9.06
CA GLY A 153 6.44 8.41 -10.46
C GLY A 153 5.24 8.96 -11.25
N ASP A 154 4.76 8.19 -12.23
CA ASP A 154 3.60 8.53 -13.06
C ASP A 154 2.31 7.83 -12.59
N ASP A 155 2.40 6.96 -11.58
CA ASP A 155 1.29 6.15 -11.09
C ASP A 155 0.63 6.79 -9.87
N GLU A 156 -0.68 6.65 -9.79
CA GLU A 156 -1.51 7.25 -8.75
C GLU A 156 -2.42 6.21 -8.10
N TYR A 157 -2.48 6.22 -6.77
CA TYR A 157 -3.21 5.25 -5.97
C TYR A 157 -4.00 5.97 -4.88
N ALA A 158 -5.32 5.75 -4.83
CA ALA A 158 -6.11 6.13 -3.66
C ALA A 158 -5.68 5.27 -2.47
N PHE A 159 -5.72 5.82 -1.26
CA PHE A 159 -5.42 5.11 -0.02
C PHE A 159 -6.41 5.43 1.09
N THR A 160 -6.52 4.48 2.02
CA THR A 160 -7.21 4.65 3.29
C THR A 160 -6.36 4.06 4.41
N ALA A 161 -6.25 4.78 5.52
CA ALA A 161 -5.55 4.37 6.72
C ALA A 161 -6.41 4.65 7.95
N GLU A 162 -6.53 3.66 8.83
CA GLU A 162 -7.31 3.75 10.06
C GLU A 162 -6.40 4.24 11.18
N ALA A 163 -6.94 5.05 12.09
CA ALA A 163 -6.24 5.40 13.32
C ALA A 163 -5.84 4.14 14.09
N THR A 164 -4.61 4.12 14.60
CA THR A 164 -4.08 2.97 15.33
C THR A 164 -3.27 3.42 16.54
N ASP A 165 -3.32 2.61 17.60
CA ASP A 165 -2.31 2.64 18.65
C ASP A 165 -1.01 2.02 18.12
N ILE A 166 0.13 2.63 18.44
CA ILE A 166 1.42 2.21 17.88
C ILE A 166 1.92 0.91 18.52
N ASP A 167 1.77 0.75 19.85
CA ASP A 167 2.15 -0.49 20.54
C ASP A 167 1.32 -1.68 20.03
N GLU A 168 0.02 -1.48 19.84
CA GLU A 168 -0.87 -2.50 19.28
C GLU A 168 -0.52 -2.81 17.82
N ALA A 169 -0.20 -1.79 17.02
CA ALA A 169 0.24 -1.96 15.64
C ALA A 169 1.51 -2.83 15.56
N VAL A 170 2.52 -2.52 16.37
CA VAL A 170 3.78 -3.28 16.45
C VAL A 170 3.51 -4.71 16.93
N ALA A 171 2.68 -4.90 17.96
CA ALA A 171 2.28 -6.23 18.41
C ALA A 171 1.55 -7.02 17.31
N GLY A 172 0.83 -6.34 16.42
CA GLY A 172 0.19 -6.86 15.22
C GLY A 172 1.12 -7.09 14.02
N GLY A 173 2.41 -6.76 14.13
CA GLY A 173 3.41 -6.91 13.07
C GLY A 173 3.52 -5.71 12.12
N ARG A 174 2.99 -4.55 12.49
CA ARG A 174 3.13 -3.28 11.75
C ARG A 174 4.31 -2.47 12.30
N GLU A 175 5.51 -3.02 12.10
CA GLU A 175 6.77 -2.39 12.47
C GLU A 175 6.99 -1.06 11.71
N ASP A 176 6.38 -0.93 10.53
CA ASP A 176 6.37 0.28 9.72
C ASP A 176 5.76 1.48 10.46
N VAL A 177 4.75 1.27 11.30
CA VAL A 177 4.13 2.36 12.07
C VAL A 177 5.10 2.91 13.13
N ALA A 178 5.83 2.03 13.80
CA ALA A 178 6.87 2.40 14.76
C ALA A 178 8.02 3.16 14.10
N ASP A 179 8.52 2.67 12.96
CA ASP A 179 9.59 3.34 12.22
C ASP A 179 9.19 4.75 11.77
N VAL A 180 7.93 4.93 11.37
CA VAL A 180 7.39 6.25 11.01
C VAL A 180 7.28 7.16 12.24
N ALA A 181 6.82 6.64 13.38
CA ALA A 181 6.69 7.40 14.62
C ALA A 181 8.04 7.88 15.16
N ASP A 182 9.05 7.00 15.20
CA ASP A 182 10.43 7.35 15.55
C ASP A 182 10.98 8.48 14.65
N ARG A 183 10.63 8.42 13.36
CA ARG A 183 11.06 9.38 12.34
C ARG A 183 10.29 10.71 12.40
N ALA A 184 9.06 10.70 12.90
CA ALA A 184 8.27 11.87 13.25
C ALA A 184 8.72 12.50 14.58
N GLY A 185 9.47 11.75 15.41
CA GLY A 185 9.88 12.18 16.75
C GLY A 185 8.77 12.06 17.78
N MET A 186 7.79 11.19 17.51
CA MET A 186 6.71 10.85 18.43
C MET A 186 7.20 9.78 19.41
N ASP A 187 7.05 10.06 20.71
CA ASP A 187 7.25 9.06 21.75
C ASP A 187 5.96 8.24 21.92
N TYR A 188 6.07 6.91 21.95
CA TYR A 188 4.96 5.97 22.16
C TYR A 188 5.37 4.81 23.08
#